data_AF-A0A0D2QZ99-F1
#
_entry.id   AF-A0A0D2QZ99-F1
#
_cell.length_a   1.000
_cell.length_b   1.000
_cell.length_c   1.000
_cell.angle_alpha   90.00
_cell.angle_beta   90.00
_cell.angle_gamma   90.00
#
_symmetry.space_group_name_H-M   'P 1'
#
loop_
_entity.id
_entity.type
_entity.pdbx_description
1 polymer ?
#
loop_
_entity_poly.entity_id
_entity_poly.type
_entity_poly.pdbx_seq_one_letter_code
_entity_poly.pdbx_strand_id
1 'polypeptide(L)'
;MSWAGPDDIFLSTSLATYLDKKLLVLLRDGRKLLGLLRSFDQFANVILEGACERVIVGDLYCDIPLGLYVIRGENVVLIGELDLEKEELPSRMNPVSEAEIKRLWKNCKLQK
;
A
#
# COMPACT_ATOMS: atom_id res chain seq x y z
N MET A 1 9.09 -20.06 -15.25
CA MET A 1 8.25 -19.31 -16.21
C MET A 1 6.87 -19.96 -16.15
N SER A 2 6.03 -19.52 -15.22
CA SER A 2 4.64 -19.96 -15.14
C SER A 2 3.85 -19.17 -16.18
N TRP A 3 3.37 -19.87 -17.19
CA TRP A 3 2.43 -19.34 -18.16
C TRP A 3 1.08 -19.20 -17.46
N ALA A 4 0.49 -18.01 -17.57
CA ALA A 4 -0.81 -17.64 -17.04
C ALA A 4 -1.89 -18.67 -17.45
N GLY A 5 -2.82 -18.96 -16.54
CA GLY A 5 -3.89 -19.93 -16.77
C GLY A 5 -4.98 -19.39 -17.72
N PRO A 6 -5.89 -20.24 -18.22
CA PRO A 6 -6.97 -19.82 -19.12
C PRO A 6 -7.89 -18.73 -18.54
N ASP A 7 -7.90 -18.58 -17.21
CA ASP A 7 -8.70 -17.59 -16.49
C ASP A 7 -8.08 -16.18 -16.49
N ASP A 8 -6.80 -16.04 -16.87
CA ASP A 8 -6.07 -14.76 -16.89
C ASP A 8 -6.30 -13.94 -18.18
N ILE A 9 -6.96 -14.52 -19.19
CA ILE A 9 -7.09 -13.92 -20.54
C ILE A 9 -8.33 -13.02 -20.67
N PHE A 10 -9.34 -13.17 -19.81
CA PHE A 10 -10.52 -12.31 -19.82
C PHE A 10 -10.35 -11.14 -18.84
N LEU A 11 -9.44 -10.25 -19.24
CA LEU A 11 -9.19 -8.93 -18.68
C LEU A 11 -10.47 -8.27 -18.15
N SER A 12 -10.49 -8.02 -16.84
CA SER A 12 -10.91 -6.70 -16.42
C SER A 12 -9.70 -6.07 -15.74
N THR A 13 -9.25 -4.92 -16.25
CA THR A 13 -8.40 -3.95 -15.53
C THR A 13 -9.15 -3.34 -14.34
N SER A 14 -10.06 -4.11 -13.75
CA SER A 14 -11.02 -3.68 -12.77
C SER A 14 -10.44 -3.87 -11.39
N LEU A 15 -10.71 -2.90 -10.53
CA LEU A 15 -10.49 -3.04 -9.09
C LEU A 15 -11.26 -4.23 -8.48
N ALA A 16 -12.26 -4.76 -9.20
CA ALA A 16 -13.01 -5.95 -8.82
C ALA A 16 -12.12 -7.18 -8.60
N THR A 17 -11.11 -7.40 -9.45
CA THR A 17 -10.22 -8.57 -9.33
C THR A 17 -9.33 -8.51 -8.08
N TYR A 18 -9.22 -7.33 -7.49
CA TYR A 18 -8.41 -7.07 -6.30
C TYR A 18 -9.23 -7.07 -4.99
N LEU A 19 -10.53 -7.36 -5.05
CA LEU A 19 -11.37 -7.49 -3.86
C LEU A 19 -10.83 -8.59 -2.93
N ASP A 20 -10.87 -8.31 -1.63
CA ASP A 20 -10.36 -9.15 -0.54
C ASP A 20 -8.87 -9.48 -0.63
N LYS A 21 -8.12 -8.79 -1.50
CA LYS A 21 -6.66 -8.88 -1.58
C LYS A 21 -5.98 -7.76 -0.82
N LYS A 22 -4.75 -8.01 -0.38
CA LYS A 22 -3.91 -7.00 0.28
C LYS A 22 -3.28 -6.12 -0.80
N LEU A 23 -3.51 -4.81 -0.70
CA LEU A 23 -3.04 -3.82 -1.68
C LEU A 23 -2.10 -2.81 -1.04
N LEU A 24 -1.22 -2.26 -1.87
CA LEU A 24 -0.45 -1.04 -1.61
C LEU A 24 -1.07 0.11 -2.43
N VAL A 25 -1.47 1.18 -1.75
CA VAL A 25 -2.01 2.40 -2.34
C VAL A 25 -1.02 3.54 -2.11
N LEU A 26 -0.56 4.16 -3.20
CA LEU A 26 0.24 5.39 -3.13
C LEU A 26 -0.67 6.59 -3.27
N LEU A 27 -0.57 7.52 -2.33
CA LEU A 27 -1.30 8.77 -2.35
C LEU A 27 -0.47 9.92 -2.95
N ARG A 28 -1.15 10.98 -3.39
CA ARG A 28 -0.56 12.19 -3.97
C ARG A 28 0.40 12.94 -3.02
N ASP A 29 0.18 12.82 -1.71
CA ASP A 29 1.05 13.39 -0.68
C ASP A 29 2.29 12.52 -0.38
N GLY A 30 2.45 11.40 -1.08
CA GLY A 30 3.57 10.47 -0.96
C GLY A 30 3.40 9.39 0.11
N ARG A 31 2.26 9.37 0.81
CA ARG A 31 1.92 8.34 1.79
C ARG A 31 1.68 6.99 1.10
N LYS A 32 2.10 5.93 1.76
CA LYS A 32 1.97 4.54 1.30
C LYS A 32 1.07 3.80 2.26
N LEU A 33 -0.12 3.43 1.80
CA LEU A 33 -1.10 2.73 2.60
C LEU A 33 -1.16 1.27 2.17
N LEU A 34 -1.14 0.38 3.13
CA LEU A 34 -1.33 -1.06 2.94
C LEU A 34 -2.67 -1.44 3.55
N GLY A 35 -3.39 -2.39 3.00
CA GLY A 35 -4.62 -2.90 3.62
C GLY A 35 -5.37 -3.86 2.71
N LEU A 36 -6.42 -4.48 3.23
CA LEU A 36 -7.29 -5.37 2.45
C LEU A 36 -8.38 -4.56 1.75
N LEU A 37 -8.51 -4.68 0.43
CA LEU A 37 -9.56 -3.99 -0.31
C LEU A 37 -10.92 -4.64 -0.05
N ARG A 38 -11.82 -3.93 0.63
CA ARG A 38 -13.19 -4.42 0.90
C ARG A 38 -14.23 -3.89 -0.06
N SER A 39 -14.03 -2.69 -0.58
CA SER A 39 -14.95 -2.08 -1.52
C SER A 39 -14.24 -1.00 -2.32
N PHE A 40 -14.76 -0.76 -3.52
CA PHE A 40 -14.33 0.31 -4.40
C PHE A 40 -15.53 0.85 -5.19
N ASP A 41 -15.34 1.98 -5.86
CA ASP A 41 -16.30 2.51 -6.83
C ASP A 41 -15.65 2.88 -8.17
N GLN A 42 -16.46 3.33 -9.13
CA GLN A 42 -16.01 3.73 -10.47
C GLN A 42 -15.07 4.95 -10.48
N PHE A 43 -15.01 5.70 -9.37
CA PHE A 43 -14.11 6.85 -9.20
C PHE A 43 -12.82 6.45 -8.47
N ALA A 44 -12.60 5.15 -8.24
CA ALA A 44 -11.50 4.59 -7.46
C ALA A 44 -11.45 5.11 -6.01
N ASN A 45 -12.59 5.48 -5.42
CA ASN A 45 -12.69 5.57 -3.98
C ASN A 45 -12.57 4.14 -3.44
N VAL A 46 -11.72 3.91 -2.43
CA VAL A 46 -11.45 2.56 -1.90
C VAL A 46 -11.61 2.50 -0.39
N ILE A 47 -12.11 1.37 0.10
CA ILE A 47 -12.21 1.06 1.51
C ILE A 47 -11.18 -0.03 1.82
N LEU A 48 -10.22 0.30 2.67
CA LEU A 48 -9.21 -0.63 3.17
C LEU A 48 -9.52 -1.03 4.61
N GLU A 49 -9.62 -2.33 4.85
CA GLU A 49 -9.65 -2.89 6.21
C GLU A 49 -8.23 -3.20 6.69
N GLY A 50 -7.99 -3.01 7.99
CA GLY A 50 -6.68 -3.30 8.60
C GLY A 50 -5.57 -2.46 8.00
N ALA A 51 -5.90 -1.23 7.60
CA ALA A 51 -5.00 -0.35 6.90
C ALA A 51 -3.82 0.05 7.78
N CYS A 52 -2.64 0.08 7.20
CA CYS A 52 -1.40 0.54 7.81
C CYS A 52 -0.70 1.55 6.91
N GLU A 53 -0.17 2.62 7.49
CA GLU A 53 0.72 3.54 6.77
C GLU A 53 2.17 3.08 6.90
N ARG A 54 2.79 2.73 5.77
CA ARG A 54 4.21 2.34 5.73
C ARG A 54 5.09 3.56 5.49
N VAL A 55 5.85 3.93 6.52
CA VAL A 55 6.84 5.01 6.44
C VAL A 55 8.22 4.40 6.23
N ILE A 56 8.92 4.87 5.21
CA ILE A 56 10.26 4.40 4.84
C ILE A 56 11.22 5.59 4.88
N VAL A 57 12.33 5.45 5.61
CA VAL A 57 13.41 6.45 5.68
C VAL A 57 14.75 5.72 5.55
N GLY A 58 15.42 5.87 4.40
CA GLY A 58 16.62 5.10 4.09
C GLY A 58 16.32 3.60 4.05
N ASP A 59 17.09 2.81 4.81
CA ASP A 59 16.89 1.36 4.98
C ASP A 59 16.03 1.00 6.21
N LEU A 60 15.33 1.98 6.79
CA LEU A 60 14.44 1.77 7.94
C LEU A 60 12.98 1.90 7.51
N TYR A 61 12.12 1.05 8.06
CA TYR A 61 10.68 1.12 7.81
C TYR A 61 9.85 0.90 9.08
N CYS A 62 8.61 1.38 9.06
CA CYS A 62 7.64 1.14 10.13
C CYS A 62 6.23 1.17 9.55
N ASP A 63 5.38 0.26 10.01
CA ASP A 63 3.97 0.18 9.64
C ASP A 63 3.11 0.72 10.79
N ILE A 64 2.47 1.86 10.55
CA ILE A 64 1.64 2.54 11.54
C ILE A 64 0.18 2.12 11.33
N PRO A 65 -0.45 1.43 12.29
CA PRO A 65 -1.83 0.96 12.12
C PRO A 65 -2.81 2.13 12.08
N LEU A 66 -3.73 2.10 11.11
CA LEU A 66 -4.83 3.05 10.94
C LEU A 66 -6.20 2.40 11.17
N GLY A 67 -6.35 1.10 10.89
CA GLY A 67 -7.61 0.39 11.04
C GLY A 67 -8.47 0.45 9.77
N LEU A 68 -9.74 0.83 9.88
CA LEU A 68 -10.60 1.00 8.70
C LEU A 68 -10.32 2.36 8.05
N TYR A 69 -9.94 2.36 6.77
CA TYR A 69 -9.54 3.58 6.09
C TYR A 69 -10.28 3.76 4.76
N VAL A 70 -10.90 4.92 4.58
CA VAL A 70 -11.61 5.29 3.35
C VAL A 70 -10.76 6.30 2.59
N ILE A 71 -10.37 5.95 1.37
CA ILE A 71 -9.53 6.77 0.50
C ILE A 71 -10.38 7.33 -0.63
N ARG A 72 -10.23 8.63 -0.86
CA ARG A 72 -10.88 9.32 -1.98
C ARG A 72 -10.03 9.20 -3.25
N GLY A 73 -10.63 8.74 -4.35
CA GLY A 73 -9.95 8.28 -5.55
C GLY A 73 -9.09 9.33 -6.26
N GLU A 74 -9.45 10.61 -6.19
CA GLU A 74 -8.63 11.71 -6.73
C GLU A 74 -7.24 11.87 -6.06
N ASN A 75 -7.09 11.34 -4.85
CA ASN A 75 -5.83 11.34 -4.10
C ASN A 75 -5.01 10.09 -4.37
N VAL A 76 -5.57 9.08 -5.04
CA VAL A 76 -4.88 7.85 -5.43
C VAL A 76 -3.99 8.13 -6.64
N VAL A 77 -2.72 7.74 -6.53
CA VAL A 77 -1.75 7.79 -7.64
C VAL A 77 -1.65 6.43 -8.31
N LEU A 78 -1.49 5.37 -7.50
CA LEU A 78 -1.46 3.99 -7.98
C LEU A 78 -1.98 3.04 -6.91
N ILE A 79 -2.49 1.90 -7.37
CA ILE A 79 -2.90 0.76 -6.56
C ILE A 79 -2.17 -0.47 -7.12
N GLY A 80 -1.55 -1.25 -6.25
CA GLY A 80 -0.89 -2.50 -6.61
C GLY A 80 -1.24 -3.62 -5.65
N GLU A 81 -1.46 -4.82 -6.18
CA GLU A 81 -1.60 -6.03 -5.36
C GLU A 81 -0.28 -6.36 -4.68
N LEU A 82 -0.36 -6.67 -3.39
CA LEU A 82 0.76 -7.14 -2.60
C LEU A 82 0.67 -8.66 -2.50
N ASP A 83 1.58 -9.33 -3.20
CA ASP A 83 1.70 -10.78 -3.18
C ASP A 83 2.32 -11.23 -1.84
N LEU A 84 1.54 -11.94 -1.04
CA LEU A 84 1.95 -12.44 0.28
C LEU A 84 3.02 -13.53 0.19
N GLU A 85 3.16 -14.20 -0.96
CA GLU A 85 4.14 -15.27 -1.15
C GLU A 85 5.53 -14.72 -1.49
N LYS A 86 5.62 -13.44 -1.89
CA LYS A 86 6.88 -12.77 -2.24
C LYS A 86 7.39 -11.92 -1.08
N GLU A 87 8.71 -11.76 -1.00
CA GLU A 87 9.31 -10.77 -0.09
C GLU A 87 8.78 -9.37 -0.44
N GLU A 88 7.95 -8.80 0.47
CA GLU A 88 7.38 -7.46 0.30
C GLU A 88 8.47 -6.38 0.25
N LEU A 89 9.59 -6.62 0.94
CA LEU A 89 10.67 -5.66 1.15
C LEU A 89 12.03 -6.33 0.92
N PRO A 90 13.03 -5.61 0.39
CA PRO A 90 14.39 -6.13 0.27
C PRO A 90 14.98 -6.49 1.64
N SER A 91 15.82 -7.53 1.71
CA SER A 91 16.41 -8.04 2.96
C SER A 91 17.27 -7.02 3.75
N ARG A 92 17.61 -5.87 3.17
CA ARG A 92 18.34 -4.79 3.85
C ARG A 92 17.47 -3.91 4.74
N MET A 93 16.14 -4.04 4.67
CA MET A 93 15.22 -3.17 5.39
C MET A 93 15.04 -3.61 6.84
N ASN A 94 15.21 -2.68 7.78
CA ASN A 94 15.07 -2.95 9.21
C ASN A 94 13.81 -2.29 9.78
N PRO A 95 12.96 -3.04 10.52
CA PRO A 95 11.80 -2.47 11.19
C PRO A 95 12.23 -1.63 12.40
N VAL A 96 11.61 -0.46 12.58
CA VAL A 96 11.85 0.43 13.72
C VAL A 96 10.56 0.83 14.43
N SER A 97 10.70 1.40 15.62
CA SER A 97 9.56 1.90 16.39
C SER A 97 8.89 3.12 15.73
N GLU A 98 7.59 3.29 15.97
CA GLU A 98 6.82 4.42 15.45
C GLU A 98 7.38 5.78 15.92
N ALA A 99 7.88 5.85 17.16
CA ALA A 99 8.48 7.07 17.69
C ALA A 99 9.77 7.46 16.95
N GLU A 100 10.58 6.47 16.61
CA GLU A 100 11.86 6.65 15.92
C GLU A 100 11.65 7.05 14.46
N ILE A 101 10.79 6.33 13.73
CA ILE A 101 10.52 6.65 12.31
C ILE A 101 9.92 8.06 12.15
N LYS A 102 9.04 8.47 13.07
CA LYS A 102 8.43 9.81 13.04
C LYS A 102 9.45 10.91 13.29
N ARG A 103 10.45 10.66 14.15
CA ARG A 103 11.56 11.60 14.37
C ARG A 103 12.42 11.73 13.11
N LEU A 104 12.81 10.61 12.51
CA LEU A 104 13.61 10.59 11.29
C LEU A 104 12.89 11.26 10.11
N TRP A 105 11.60 10.97 9.93
CA TRP A 105 10.80 11.55 8.86
C TRP A 105 10.66 13.07 8.99
N LYS A 106 10.45 13.59 10.21
CA LYS A 106 10.44 15.04 10.47
C LYS A 106 11.77 15.68 10.07
N ASN A 107 12.89 15.07 10.48
CA ASN A 107 14.22 15.58 10.16
C ASN A 107 14.49 15.61 8.65
N CYS A 108 14.07 14.59 7.91
CA CYS A 108 14.18 14.58 6.44
C CYS A 108 13.31 15.64 5.75
N LYS A 109 12.12 15.93 6.28
CA LYS A 109 11.22 16.95 5.71
C LYS A 109 11.71 18.38 5.93
N LEU A 110 12.45 18.62 7.02
CA LEU A 110 13.06 19.91 7.36
C LEU A 110 14.33 20.22 6.55
N GLN A 111 14.92 19.23 5.88
CA GLN A 111 16.12 19.38 5.06
C GLN A 111 15.83 19.60 3.56
N LYS A 112 14.57 19.75 3.16
CA LYS A 112 14.13 20.13 1.81
C LYS A 112 13.50 21.50 1.84
#